data_AF-A0A966CPT6-F1
#
_entry.id   AF-A0A966CPT6-F1
#
_cell.length_a   1.000
_cell.length_b   1.000
_cell.length_c   1.000
_cell.angle_alpha   90.00
_cell.angle_beta   90.00
_cell.angle_gamma   90.00
#
_symmetry.space_group_name_H-M   'P 1'
#
loop_
_entity.id
_entity.type
_entity.pdbx_description
1 polymer ?
#
loop_
_entity_poly.entity_id
_entity_poly.type
_entity_poly.pdbx_seq_one_letter_code
_entity_poly.pdbx_strand_id
1 'polypeptide(L)'
;DFAFSAITAGPIKAGNNFSATVTARNNANVATPNFGKENAPEQVTVGRVRYKPVGTGTSDGDFIGSLGAFNLGAATANNLNWSEVGIIDLSATLASGSYLASGLTASGSTGATGAIGSDGAVVRFIPDHFDTAVALVAGVPMPCPTGLTCPAQYNGFAYSGQGVPLTITAKNGLSTPTTTVNYNYSATAADSFSKAVTLSAVASVGGSAMVTTAPGGGASSVAVPASSFALGTTPPTTLAYPVFTFAATPTVPTDVYWRAIETAPAGDGVSSLRATSASSVEGGVKVVSGRIRLPNAYGSERLGLPMAATVQYFDALSHWVTSGTDSATAFAIATPVIIKGPLVLANLTPTVSADTCASSVVFCKGLKTIIWDSANVSGSADITVTAPSWLHYPWTSTTATSPTARATFGIYKSPLIYRRENY
;
A
#
# COMPACT_ATOMS: atom_id res chain seq x y z
N ASP A 1 43.30 -11.13 23.23
CA ASP A 1 42.35 -10.85 22.13
C ASP A 1 41.14 -10.12 22.72
N PHE A 2 40.13 -9.84 21.90
CA PHE A 2 38.83 -9.35 22.39
C PHE A 2 37.76 -10.43 22.21
N ALA A 3 36.94 -10.64 23.24
CA ALA A 3 35.81 -11.57 23.19
C ALA A 3 34.50 -10.81 23.37
N PHE A 4 33.50 -11.14 22.55
CA PHE A 4 32.16 -10.63 22.68
C PHE A 4 31.31 -11.53 23.58
N SER A 5 30.42 -10.92 24.38
CA SER A 5 29.41 -11.62 25.18
C SER A 5 28.22 -10.69 25.47
N ALA A 6 27.18 -11.22 26.12
CA ALA A 6 25.99 -10.46 26.55
C ALA A 6 25.39 -9.59 25.44
N ILE A 7 25.32 -10.14 24.22
CA ILE A 7 24.72 -9.47 23.08
C ILE A 7 23.19 -9.58 23.20
N THR A 8 22.48 -8.49 22.91
CA THR A 8 21.01 -8.49 22.92
C THR A 8 20.45 -9.63 22.08
N ALA A 9 19.54 -10.40 22.66
CA ALA A 9 18.90 -11.52 21.97
C ALA A 9 18.04 -11.03 20.80
N GLY A 10 18.00 -11.83 19.73
CA GLY A 10 17.21 -11.52 18.53
C GLY A 10 15.75 -11.99 18.59
N PRO A 11 14.93 -11.62 17.60
CA PRO A 11 15.28 -10.66 16.54
C PRO A 11 15.38 -9.23 17.08
N ILE A 12 16.37 -8.47 16.60
CA ILE A 12 16.56 -7.06 16.95
C ILE A 12 15.90 -6.21 15.86
N LYS A 13 15.21 -5.15 16.22
CA LYS A 13 14.68 -4.20 15.25
C LYS A 13 15.80 -3.30 14.72
N ALA A 14 15.98 -3.26 13.40
CA ALA A 14 16.93 -2.39 12.72
C ALA A 14 16.70 -0.94 13.15
N GLY A 15 17.76 -0.19 13.40
CA GLY A 15 17.70 1.19 13.88
C GLY A 15 17.42 1.33 15.37
N ASN A 16 17.20 0.24 16.12
CA ASN A 16 17.12 0.29 17.58
C ASN A 16 18.47 -0.04 18.22
N ASN A 17 18.72 0.56 19.38
CA ASN A 17 19.94 0.28 20.13
C ASN A 17 19.92 -1.14 20.67
N PHE A 18 21.08 -1.78 20.63
CA PHE A 18 21.35 -3.06 21.24
C PHE A 18 22.66 -3.00 22.03
N SER A 19 22.85 -4.01 22.88
CA SER A 19 23.98 -4.12 23.78
C SER A 19 24.94 -5.23 23.35
N ALA A 20 26.21 -5.04 23.68
CA ALA A 20 27.24 -6.07 23.62
C ALA A 20 28.33 -5.75 24.63
N THR A 21 28.95 -6.78 25.21
CA THR A 21 30.12 -6.65 26.08
C THR A 21 31.36 -7.14 25.37
N VAL A 22 32.43 -6.36 25.45
CA VAL A 22 33.76 -6.73 24.97
C VAL A 22 34.68 -6.93 26.17
N THR A 23 35.29 -8.12 26.25
CA THR A 23 36.28 -8.47 27.27
C THR A 23 37.65 -8.57 26.63
N ALA A 24 38.63 -7.81 27.15
CA ALA A 24 40.03 -7.98 26.83
C ALA A 24 40.58 -9.21 27.57
N ARG A 25 41.14 -10.18 26.84
CA ARG A 25 41.68 -11.42 27.42
C ARG A 25 43.16 -11.60 27.17
N ASN A 26 43.82 -12.25 28.13
CA ASN A 26 45.18 -12.73 27.98
C ASN A 26 45.22 -14.07 27.22
N ASN A 27 46.43 -14.62 27.02
CA ASN A 27 46.63 -15.89 26.31
C ASN A 27 46.03 -17.13 27.03
N ALA A 28 45.62 -16.99 28.29
CA ALA A 28 44.91 -18.03 29.04
C ALA A 28 43.37 -17.89 28.95
N ASN A 29 42.86 -17.01 28.07
CA ASN A 29 41.44 -16.67 27.92
C ASN A 29 40.79 -16.06 29.17
N VAL A 30 41.59 -15.46 30.06
CA VAL A 30 41.10 -14.77 31.27
C VAL A 30 41.07 -13.27 31.02
N ALA A 31 40.03 -12.60 31.54
CA ALA A 31 39.92 -11.14 31.49
C ALA A 31 41.18 -10.47 32.06
N THR A 32 41.66 -9.41 31.42
CA THR A 32 42.81 -8.61 31.88
C THR A 32 42.33 -7.42 32.70
N PRO A 33 42.29 -7.48 34.05
CA PRO A 33 41.54 -6.49 34.85
C PRO A 33 42.12 -5.08 34.81
N ASN A 34 43.38 -4.96 34.43
CA ASN A 34 44.13 -3.72 34.28
C ASN A 34 43.97 -3.05 32.90
N PHE A 35 43.38 -3.70 31.91
CA PHE A 35 43.16 -3.11 30.58
C PHE A 35 42.18 -1.92 30.67
N GLY A 36 42.52 -0.79 30.04
CA GLY A 36 41.77 0.45 30.13
C GLY A 36 42.00 1.23 31.43
N LYS A 37 43.00 0.84 32.24
CA LYS A 37 43.45 1.56 33.45
C LYS A 37 44.83 2.20 33.26
N GLU A 38 45.30 2.33 32.03
CA GLU A 38 46.53 3.03 31.69
C GLU A 38 46.38 4.55 31.95
N ASN A 39 47.50 5.29 32.02
CA ASN A 39 47.47 6.74 32.27
C ASN A 39 46.66 7.51 31.21
N ALA A 40 46.74 7.07 29.96
CA ALA A 40 45.77 7.37 28.91
C ALA A 40 45.00 6.07 28.62
N PRO A 41 43.75 5.92 29.07
CA PRO A 41 43.01 4.66 28.94
C PRO A 41 42.92 4.18 27.50
N GLU A 42 43.42 2.98 27.25
CA GLU A 42 43.32 2.35 25.93
C GLU A 42 41.84 2.10 25.57
N GLN A 43 41.52 2.23 24.28
CA GLN A 43 40.15 2.10 23.79
C GLN A 43 40.03 0.95 22.79
N VAL A 44 38.79 0.53 22.56
CA VAL A 44 38.45 -0.48 21.56
C VAL A 44 37.42 0.10 20.62
N THR A 45 37.70 0.01 19.33
CA THR A 45 36.75 0.35 18.28
C THR A 45 35.92 -0.89 17.97
N VAL A 46 34.60 -0.75 18.06
CA VAL A 46 33.66 -1.79 17.65
C VAL A 46 33.17 -1.47 16.25
N GLY A 47 33.24 -2.44 15.36
CA GLY A 47 32.68 -2.37 14.01
C GLY A 47 31.74 -3.52 13.74
N ARG A 48 31.13 -3.51 12.55
CA ARG A 48 30.33 -4.64 12.04
C ARG A 48 30.83 -5.10 10.69
N VAL A 49 30.63 -6.37 10.41
CA VAL A 49 30.74 -6.96 9.07
C VAL A 49 29.36 -7.53 8.74
N ARG A 50 28.81 -7.20 7.57
CA ARG A 50 27.54 -7.80 7.16
C ARG A 50 27.76 -9.23 6.69
N TYR A 51 27.10 -10.17 7.34
CA TYR A 51 27.13 -11.58 6.96
C TYR A 51 26.05 -11.88 5.91
N LYS A 52 24.81 -11.43 6.16
CA LYS A 52 23.66 -11.64 5.25
C LYS A 52 22.73 -10.42 5.24
N PRO A 53 22.02 -10.17 4.12
CA PRO A 53 22.13 -10.85 2.81
C PRO A 53 23.49 -10.58 2.15
N VAL A 54 23.83 -11.26 1.06
CA VAL A 54 24.99 -10.93 0.18
C VAL A 54 24.54 -10.65 -1.25
N GLY A 55 25.40 -10.04 -2.07
CA GLY A 55 25.15 -9.80 -3.49
C GLY A 55 24.86 -8.34 -3.86
N THR A 56 24.66 -8.08 -5.14
CA THR A 56 24.40 -6.74 -5.68
C THR A 56 23.07 -6.19 -5.19
N GLY A 57 23.02 -4.90 -4.87
CA GLY A 57 21.81 -4.24 -4.37
C GLY A 57 21.54 -4.45 -2.87
N THR A 58 22.43 -5.12 -2.15
CA THR A 58 22.39 -5.20 -0.69
C THR A 58 23.03 -3.96 -0.07
N SER A 59 22.50 -3.52 1.08
CA SER A 59 22.97 -2.38 1.84
C SER A 59 23.77 -2.83 3.05
N ASP A 60 24.82 -2.08 3.32
CA ASP A 60 25.68 -2.25 4.46
C ASP A 60 25.10 -1.54 5.71
N GLY A 61 24.20 -0.58 5.50
CA GLY A 61 23.62 0.26 6.55
C GLY A 61 24.67 1.08 7.32
N ASP A 62 24.15 1.92 8.19
CA ASP A 62 24.95 2.67 9.14
C ASP A 62 25.11 1.84 10.41
N PHE A 63 26.33 1.80 10.92
CA PHE A 63 26.65 1.19 12.20
C PHE A 63 27.29 2.23 13.10
N ILE A 64 26.65 2.48 14.24
CA ILE A 64 27.11 3.47 15.23
C ILE A 64 27.08 2.85 16.62
N GLY A 65 27.72 3.55 17.55
CA GLY A 65 27.81 3.17 18.95
C GLY A 65 29.25 3.12 19.42
N SER A 66 29.44 2.97 20.72
CA SER A 66 30.77 2.94 21.34
C SER A 66 30.73 2.12 22.62
N LEU A 67 31.87 1.56 22.98
CA LEU A 67 32.04 0.96 24.30
C LEU A 67 32.06 2.06 25.37
N GLY A 68 31.60 1.71 26.57
CA GLY A 68 31.92 2.47 27.76
C GLY A 68 33.37 2.26 28.21
N ALA A 69 33.73 2.84 29.35
CA ALA A 69 35.03 2.60 29.96
C ALA A 69 35.20 1.14 30.39
N PHE A 70 36.40 0.59 30.23
CA PHE A 70 36.73 -0.75 30.71
C PHE A 70 36.80 -0.78 32.24
N ASN A 71 36.15 -1.80 32.81
CA ASN A 71 36.18 -2.12 34.22
C ASN A 71 36.44 -3.62 34.39
N LEU A 72 37.47 -3.98 35.16
CA LEU A 72 37.92 -5.36 35.32
C LEU A 72 38.14 -6.08 33.97
N GLY A 73 38.67 -5.35 32.98
CA GLY A 73 38.99 -5.89 31.66
C GLY A 73 37.80 -6.08 30.71
N ALA A 74 36.60 -5.60 31.07
CA ALA A 74 35.42 -5.63 30.20
C ALA A 74 34.76 -4.25 30.07
N ALA A 75 34.16 -3.99 28.91
CA ALA A 75 33.34 -2.81 28.65
C ALA A 75 32.05 -3.23 27.96
N THR A 76 30.94 -2.61 28.34
CA THR A 76 29.63 -2.84 27.72
C THR A 76 29.23 -1.62 26.91
N ALA A 77 28.84 -1.85 25.65
CA ALA A 77 28.10 -0.89 24.85
C ALA A 77 26.61 -1.16 25.00
N ASN A 78 25.80 -0.11 25.16
CA ASN A 78 24.33 -0.19 25.20
C ASN A 78 23.66 0.65 24.11
N ASN A 79 24.47 1.21 23.21
CA ASN A 79 24.07 2.13 22.15
C ASN A 79 24.58 1.67 20.78
N LEU A 80 24.92 0.39 20.63
CA LEU A 80 25.23 -0.15 19.31
C LEU A 80 23.94 -0.10 18.50
N ASN A 81 24.03 0.36 17.25
CA ASN A 81 22.85 0.54 16.41
C ASN A 81 23.25 0.21 14.98
N TRP A 82 22.46 -0.64 14.34
CA TRP A 82 22.61 -0.96 12.93
C TRP A 82 21.31 -0.62 12.20
N SER A 83 21.38 0.21 11.17
CA SER A 83 20.19 0.80 10.54
C SER A 83 19.47 -0.13 9.55
N GLU A 84 19.92 -1.37 9.39
CA GLU A 84 19.50 -2.23 8.29
C GLU A 84 19.08 -3.65 8.74
N VAL A 85 18.31 -4.33 7.89
CA VAL A 85 17.88 -5.72 8.07
C VAL A 85 18.98 -6.68 7.66
N GLY A 86 19.07 -7.81 8.34
CA GLY A 86 20.03 -8.84 7.96
C GLY A 86 20.63 -9.57 9.15
N ILE A 87 21.84 -10.04 8.95
CA ILE A 87 22.68 -10.66 9.97
C ILE A 87 24.06 -10.01 9.86
N ILE A 88 24.61 -9.57 10.98
CA ILE A 88 25.96 -9.00 11.07
C ILE A 88 26.82 -9.83 12.00
N ASP A 89 28.13 -9.74 11.81
CA ASP A 89 29.15 -10.09 12.78
C ASP A 89 29.73 -8.82 13.39
N LEU A 90 30.06 -8.84 14.68
CA LEU A 90 30.74 -7.74 15.35
C LEU A 90 32.25 -7.96 15.32
N SER A 91 32.99 -6.86 15.19
CA SER A 91 34.44 -6.84 15.28
C SER A 91 34.88 -5.86 16.36
N ALA A 92 35.93 -6.21 17.09
CA ALA A 92 36.58 -5.36 18.08
C ALA A 92 38.04 -5.23 17.70
N THR A 93 38.54 -4.00 17.62
CA THR A 93 39.94 -3.70 17.29
C THR A 93 40.51 -2.69 18.26
N LEU A 94 41.77 -2.89 18.63
CA LEU A 94 42.48 -1.96 19.48
C LEU A 94 42.55 -0.59 18.80
N ALA A 95 42.09 0.47 19.48
CA ALA A 95 41.97 1.79 18.85
C ALA A 95 43.34 2.37 18.45
N SER A 96 44.38 2.15 19.27
CA SER A 96 45.74 2.61 18.98
C SER A 96 46.45 1.80 17.89
N GLY A 97 45.97 0.59 17.56
CA GLY A 97 46.66 -0.35 16.67
C GLY A 97 47.96 -0.95 17.22
N SER A 98 48.46 -0.44 18.35
CA SER A 98 49.69 -0.90 19.02
C SER A 98 49.63 -0.60 20.51
N TYR A 99 49.31 -1.61 21.32
CA TYR A 99 49.13 -1.48 22.76
C TYR A 99 50.41 -1.00 23.42
N LEU A 100 50.36 0.14 24.13
CA LEU A 100 51.50 0.74 24.82
C LEU A 100 52.75 0.91 23.92
N ALA A 101 52.56 1.21 22.64
CA ALA A 101 53.64 1.32 21.65
C ALA A 101 54.53 0.05 21.52
N SER A 102 54.02 -1.11 21.94
CA SER A 102 54.75 -2.39 21.87
C SER A 102 54.85 -2.97 20.46
N GLY A 103 54.11 -2.45 19.49
CA GLY A 103 53.91 -3.06 18.18
C GLY A 103 52.90 -4.23 18.18
N LEU A 104 52.34 -4.58 19.34
CA LEU A 104 51.32 -5.63 19.45
C LEU A 104 49.92 -5.05 19.35
N THR A 105 49.05 -5.70 18.57
CA THR A 105 47.63 -5.35 18.47
C THR A 105 46.75 -6.43 19.09
N ALA A 106 45.49 -6.09 19.33
CA ALA A 106 44.46 -7.03 19.73
C ALA A 106 43.22 -6.84 18.85
N SER A 107 42.62 -7.96 18.47
CA SER A 107 41.37 -8.00 17.73
C SER A 107 40.45 -9.08 18.28
N GLY A 108 39.17 -8.98 17.93
CA GLY A 108 38.14 -9.98 18.22
C GLY A 108 37.04 -9.91 17.18
N SER A 109 36.38 -11.03 16.93
CA SER A 109 35.19 -11.09 16.07
C SER A 109 34.23 -12.14 16.60
N THR A 110 32.93 -11.95 16.38
CA THR A 110 31.92 -12.99 16.59
C THR A 110 31.96 -14.09 15.52
N GLY A 111 32.74 -13.90 14.45
CA GLY A 111 32.99 -14.91 13.42
C GLY A 111 32.62 -14.42 12.02
N ALA A 112 32.32 -15.38 11.15
CA ALA A 112 31.84 -15.16 9.78
C ALA A 112 30.59 -16.01 9.50
N THR A 113 29.81 -16.26 10.55
CA THR A 113 28.60 -17.09 10.51
C THR A 113 27.37 -16.33 10.99
N GLY A 114 27.51 -15.06 11.39
CA GLY A 114 26.44 -14.27 11.97
C GLY A 114 26.00 -14.71 13.37
N ALA A 115 26.79 -15.59 14.00
CA ALA A 115 26.55 -16.22 15.29
C ALA A 115 26.91 -15.25 16.44
N ILE A 116 26.16 -14.17 16.58
CA ILE A 116 26.45 -13.11 17.58
C ILE A 116 25.64 -13.24 18.87
N GLY A 117 24.83 -14.29 19.06
CA GLY A 117 24.08 -14.54 20.28
C GLY A 117 24.97 -15.01 21.44
N SER A 118 24.46 -14.92 22.68
CA SER A 118 25.18 -15.32 23.90
C SER A 118 25.57 -16.81 23.97
N ASP A 119 24.98 -17.64 23.11
CA ASP A 119 25.19 -19.08 22.93
C ASP A 119 25.72 -19.44 21.52
N GLY A 120 26.16 -18.44 20.74
CA GLY A 120 26.47 -18.61 19.32
C GLY A 120 25.24 -18.67 18.42
N ALA A 121 24.05 -18.30 18.90
CA ALA A 121 22.87 -18.16 18.05
C ALA A 121 23.05 -17.05 17.02
N VAL A 122 22.40 -17.22 15.87
CA VAL A 122 22.32 -16.17 14.85
C VAL A 122 21.32 -15.12 15.30
N VAL A 123 21.78 -13.88 15.54
CA VAL A 123 20.90 -12.75 15.83
C VAL A 123 20.54 -12.06 14.52
N ARG A 124 19.25 -12.08 14.19
CA ARG A 124 18.72 -11.41 13.01
C ARG A 124 18.25 -10.01 13.35
N PHE A 125 18.51 -9.07 12.45
CA PHE A 125 17.89 -7.76 12.43
C PHE A 125 16.69 -7.76 11.49
N ILE A 126 15.55 -7.29 11.96
CA ILE A 126 14.27 -7.20 11.24
C ILE A 126 13.86 -5.72 11.13
N PRO A 127 12.94 -5.33 10.22
CA PRO A 127 12.43 -3.96 10.22
C PRO A 127 11.79 -3.62 11.58
N ASP A 128 11.81 -2.34 11.94
CA ASP A 128 11.12 -1.90 13.15
C ASP A 128 9.60 -1.91 12.98
N HIS A 129 9.15 -1.43 11.81
CA HIS A 129 7.75 -1.30 11.42
C HIS A 129 7.60 -1.25 9.89
N PHE A 130 6.35 -1.28 9.43
CA PHE A 130 5.98 -0.90 8.07
C PHE A 130 5.34 0.48 8.03
N ASP A 131 5.49 1.15 6.89
CA ASP A 131 4.59 2.23 6.47
C ASP A 131 3.77 1.73 5.29
N THR A 132 2.46 1.98 5.30
CA THR A 132 1.64 1.83 4.09
C THR A 132 1.25 3.20 3.54
N ALA A 133 1.27 3.33 2.22
CA ALA A 133 0.89 4.56 1.54
C ALA A 133 0.02 4.23 0.33
N VAL A 134 -1.02 5.03 0.11
CA VAL A 134 -1.87 4.92 -1.08
C VAL A 134 -1.08 5.40 -2.29
N ALA A 135 -1.13 4.62 -3.36
CA ALA A 135 -0.52 4.96 -4.63
C ALA A 135 -1.58 5.28 -5.68
N LEU A 136 -1.27 6.22 -6.57
CA LEU A 136 -2.10 6.51 -7.73
C LEU A 136 -1.69 5.59 -8.88
N VAL A 137 -2.57 4.69 -9.29
CA VAL A 137 -2.37 3.81 -10.45
C VAL A 137 -3.57 3.93 -11.38
N ALA A 138 -3.32 4.28 -12.65
CA ALA A 138 -4.35 4.42 -13.68
C ALA A 138 -5.56 5.29 -13.26
N GLY A 139 -5.32 6.37 -12.52
CA GLY A 139 -6.37 7.29 -12.06
C GLY A 139 -7.11 6.85 -10.80
N VAL A 140 -6.72 5.75 -10.16
CA VAL A 140 -7.30 5.22 -8.92
C VAL A 140 -6.27 5.29 -7.78
N PRO A 141 -6.64 5.76 -6.58
CA PRO A 141 -7.95 6.31 -6.20
C PRO A 141 -8.15 7.71 -6.77
N MET A 142 -9.40 8.05 -7.07
CA MET A 142 -9.76 9.33 -7.69
C MET A 142 -9.57 10.48 -6.68
N PRO A 143 -9.32 11.72 -7.13
CA PRO A 143 -9.21 12.88 -6.25
C PRO A 143 -10.45 13.08 -5.38
N CYS A 144 -10.26 13.56 -4.16
CA CYS A 144 -11.37 13.74 -3.22
C CYS A 144 -12.45 14.67 -3.82
N PRO A 145 -13.72 14.25 -3.88
CA PRO A 145 -14.80 15.08 -4.39
C PRO A 145 -15.03 16.31 -3.50
N THR A 146 -15.44 17.42 -4.12
CA THR A 146 -15.88 18.61 -3.38
C THR A 146 -17.05 18.26 -2.47
N GLY A 147 -16.95 18.61 -1.18
CA GLY A 147 -17.97 18.30 -0.17
C GLY A 147 -17.69 17.05 0.66
N LEU A 148 -16.60 16.31 0.37
CA LEU A 148 -16.10 15.25 1.23
C LEU A 148 -14.75 15.66 1.86
N THR A 149 -14.50 15.21 3.09
CA THR A 149 -13.20 15.33 3.76
C THR A 149 -12.50 13.99 3.73
N CYS A 150 -11.57 13.78 2.80
CA CYS A 150 -10.83 12.53 2.67
C CYS A 150 -9.63 12.46 3.64
N PRO A 151 -9.08 11.25 3.90
CA PRO A 151 -7.91 11.08 4.74
C PRO A 151 -6.74 11.98 4.33
N ALA A 152 -6.04 12.55 5.31
CA ALA A 152 -4.98 13.53 5.06
C ALA A 152 -3.75 12.93 4.35
N GLN A 153 -3.45 11.65 4.59
CA GLN A 153 -2.32 10.96 3.96
C GLN A 153 -2.50 10.78 2.45
N TYR A 154 -3.75 10.64 1.99
CA TYR A 154 -4.10 10.64 0.58
C TYR A 154 -5.47 11.26 0.37
N ASN A 155 -5.50 12.46 -0.23
CA ASN A 155 -6.72 13.22 -0.45
C ASN A 155 -7.52 12.67 -1.65
N GLY A 156 -8.06 11.46 -1.48
CA GLY A 156 -8.80 10.76 -2.52
C GLY A 156 -9.79 9.74 -1.99
N PHE A 157 -10.52 9.16 -2.94
CA PHE A 157 -11.60 8.22 -2.65
C PHE A 157 -11.62 7.05 -3.64
N ALA A 158 -12.26 5.96 -3.22
CA ALA A 158 -12.55 4.79 -4.05
C ALA A 158 -14.01 4.36 -3.87
N TYR A 159 -14.57 3.66 -4.85
CA TYR A 159 -15.87 3.06 -4.70
C TYR A 159 -15.79 1.78 -3.86
N SER A 160 -16.84 1.50 -3.09
CA SER A 160 -17.00 0.24 -2.38
C SER A 160 -16.94 -0.94 -3.35
N GLY A 161 -16.01 -1.87 -3.13
CA GLY A 161 -15.73 -2.98 -4.03
C GLY A 161 -14.62 -2.71 -5.06
N GLN A 162 -14.10 -1.48 -5.13
CA GLN A 162 -12.96 -1.11 -5.97
C GLN A 162 -11.64 -1.35 -5.21
N GLY A 163 -10.63 -1.88 -5.91
CA GLY A 163 -9.30 -2.06 -5.34
C GLY A 163 -8.56 -0.73 -5.16
N VAL A 164 -7.86 -0.58 -4.03
CA VAL A 164 -7.03 0.59 -3.72
C VAL A 164 -5.54 0.24 -3.87
N PRO A 165 -4.81 0.85 -4.82
CA PRO A 165 -3.37 0.64 -4.94
C PRO A 165 -2.64 1.19 -3.73
N LEU A 166 -1.68 0.39 -3.21
CA LEU A 166 -0.89 0.72 -2.03
C LEU A 166 0.57 0.32 -2.24
N THR A 167 1.45 0.95 -1.49
CA THR A 167 2.83 0.52 -1.29
C THR A 167 3.04 0.20 0.18
N ILE A 168 3.80 -0.86 0.46
CA ILE A 168 4.31 -1.17 1.80
C ILE A 168 5.81 -0.88 1.80
N THR A 169 6.29 -0.17 2.81
CA THR A 169 7.71 0.15 3.00
C THR A 169 8.17 -0.37 4.35
N ALA A 170 9.20 -1.21 4.37
CA ALA A 170 9.89 -1.63 5.58
C ALA A 170 10.81 -0.51 6.08
N LYS A 171 10.69 -0.15 7.36
CA LYS A 171 11.41 0.97 7.97
C LYS A 171 12.24 0.50 9.16
N ASN A 172 13.34 1.20 9.41
CA ASN A 172 14.11 1.06 10.66
C ASN A 172 13.53 1.98 11.76
N GLY A 173 14.00 1.77 12.99
CA GLY A 173 13.58 2.47 14.20
C GLY A 173 14.44 3.69 14.57
N LEU A 174 15.18 4.25 13.61
CA LEU A 174 15.94 5.49 13.84
C LEU A 174 14.99 6.66 14.18
N SER A 175 15.53 7.71 14.80
CA SER A 175 14.77 8.95 15.09
C SER A 175 14.15 9.58 13.84
N THR A 176 14.82 9.41 12.70
CA THR A 176 14.27 9.67 11.36
C THR A 176 14.28 8.34 10.58
N PRO A 177 13.14 7.62 10.52
CA PRO A 177 13.08 6.31 9.90
C PRO A 177 13.47 6.32 8.41
N THR A 178 14.41 5.46 8.03
CA THR A 178 14.76 5.20 6.64
C THR A 178 14.28 3.82 6.21
N THR A 179 14.20 3.61 4.90
CA THR A 179 13.83 2.30 4.33
C THR A 179 14.94 1.28 4.60
N THR A 180 14.57 0.08 5.01
CA THR A 180 15.48 -1.06 5.17
C THR A 180 15.64 -1.80 3.85
N VAL A 181 16.69 -1.46 3.10
CA VAL A 181 16.94 -1.96 1.74
C VAL A 181 17.09 -3.49 1.71
N ASN A 182 17.65 -4.08 2.78
CA ASN A 182 17.86 -5.52 2.85
C ASN A 182 16.59 -6.30 3.18
N TYR A 183 15.46 -5.64 3.52
CA TYR A 183 14.17 -6.30 3.58
C TYR A 183 13.66 -6.59 2.16
N ASN A 184 14.28 -7.58 1.55
CA ASN A 184 14.14 -7.89 0.14
C ASN A 184 13.94 -9.40 -0.04
N TYR A 185 13.25 -9.75 -1.13
CA TYR A 185 13.13 -11.14 -1.55
C TYR A 185 14.40 -11.60 -2.26
N SER A 186 14.79 -12.84 -1.99
CA SER A 186 15.80 -13.55 -2.78
C SER A 186 15.31 -14.96 -3.08
N ALA A 187 15.62 -15.46 -4.28
CA ALA A 187 15.39 -16.86 -4.61
C ALA A 187 16.29 -17.79 -3.75
N THR A 188 17.41 -17.26 -3.25
CA THR A 188 18.27 -17.94 -2.28
C THR A 188 17.75 -17.68 -0.88
N ALA A 189 17.15 -18.70 -0.24
CA ALA A 189 16.47 -18.56 1.04
C ALA A 189 17.33 -17.93 2.16
N ALA A 190 18.64 -18.22 2.20
CA ALA A 190 19.56 -17.65 3.18
C ALA A 190 19.81 -16.13 3.02
N ASP A 191 19.45 -15.57 1.87
CA ASP A 191 19.58 -14.15 1.53
C ASP A 191 18.21 -13.44 1.44
N SER A 192 17.11 -14.15 1.68
CA SER A 192 15.76 -13.61 1.61
C SER A 192 15.26 -13.21 3.00
N PHE A 193 15.09 -11.91 3.22
CA PHE A 193 14.66 -11.38 4.52
C PHE A 193 13.22 -10.88 4.54
N SER A 194 12.65 -10.53 3.37
CA SER A 194 11.24 -10.16 3.29
C SER A 194 10.33 -11.33 3.68
N LYS A 195 9.23 -11.04 4.37
CA LYS A 195 8.18 -12.00 4.70
C LYS A 195 6.90 -11.69 3.92
N ALA A 196 6.00 -12.68 3.86
CA ALA A 196 4.65 -12.41 3.40
C ALA A 196 3.96 -11.45 4.37
N VAL A 197 3.15 -10.55 3.84
CA VAL A 197 2.43 -9.52 4.60
C VAL A 197 0.95 -9.64 4.31
N THR A 198 0.10 -9.50 5.32
CA THR A 198 -1.34 -9.38 5.16
C THR A 198 -1.75 -7.92 5.32
N LEU A 199 -2.49 -7.40 4.34
CA LEU A 199 -3.18 -6.11 4.45
C LEU A 199 -4.59 -6.30 5.00
N SER A 200 -4.95 -5.52 6.01
CA SER A 200 -6.29 -5.52 6.63
C SER A 200 -6.79 -4.09 6.85
N ALA A 201 -8.11 -3.90 6.73
CA ALA A 201 -8.69 -2.58 6.91
C ALA A 201 -8.88 -2.22 8.38
N VAL A 202 -8.66 -0.95 8.70
CA VAL A 202 -8.84 -0.35 10.03
C VAL A 202 -9.62 0.97 9.91
N ALA A 203 -10.38 1.32 10.94
CA ALA A 203 -11.30 2.47 10.90
C ALA A 203 -10.58 3.82 11.07
N SER A 204 -9.38 3.78 11.62
CA SER A 204 -8.50 4.94 11.84
C SER A 204 -7.06 4.46 11.92
N VAL A 205 -6.12 5.37 11.66
CA VAL A 205 -4.69 5.10 11.83
C VAL A 205 -4.41 4.61 13.26
N GLY A 206 -3.78 3.45 13.37
CA GLY A 206 -3.49 2.78 14.65
C GLY A 206 -4.72 2.28 15.39
N GLY A 207 -5.90 2.34 14.77
CA GLY A 207 -7.19 1.97 15.34
C GLY A 207 -7.51 0.48 15.24
N SER A 208 -8.75 0.16 15.59
CA SER A 208 -9.27 -1.20 15.53
C SER A 208 -9.46 -1.67 14.08
N ALA A 209 -9.31 -2.99 13.89
CA ALA A 209 -9.71 -3.64 12.65
C ALA A 209 -11.18 -3.33 12.35
N MET A 210 -11.48 -3.08 11.08
CA MET A 210 -12.85 -2.96 10.60
C MET A 210 -13.47 -4.36 10.64
N VAL A 211 -14.28 -4.62 11.66
CA VAL A 211 -15.16 -5.78 11.73
C VAL A 211 -16.52 -5.37 11.16
N THR A 212 -17.35 -6.33 10.77
CA THR A 212 -18.61 -6.15 10.02
C THR A 212 -19.69 -5.27 10.66
N THR A 213 -19.44 -4.55 11.74
CA THR A 213 -20.40 -3.65 12.39
C THR A 213 -20.11 -2.17 12.09
N ALA A 214 -21.16 -1.35 12.23
CA ALA A 214 -21.47 -0.11 11.49
C ALA A 214 -20.27 0.78 11.04
N PRO A 215 -20.29 1.25 9.77
CA PRO A 215 -21.45 1.26 8.88
C PRO A 215 -21.69 -0.10 8.20
N GLY A 216 -20.85 -1.09 8.54
CA GLY A 216 -20.92 -2.46 8.07
C GLY A 216 -20.17 -2.63 6.75
N GLY A 217 -19.46 -3.74 6.62
CA GLY A 217 -18.65 -4.06 5.45
C GLY A 217 -17.54 -5.03 5.77
N GLY A 218 -16.90 -5.55 4.72
CA GLY A 218 -15.76 -6.44 4.84
C GLY A 218 -14.61 -5.95 3.97
N ALA A 219 -13.40 -6.01 4.51
CA ALA A 219 -12.19 -5.88 3.71
C ALA A 219 -11.74 -7.25 3.23
N SER A 220 -11.31 -7.34 1.97
CA SER A 220 -10.49 -8.47 1.56
C SER A 220 -9.17 -8.41 2.32
N SER A 221 -8.87 -9.47 3.09
CA SER A 221 -7.51 -9.70 3.55
C SER A 221 -6.65 -10.01 2.33
N VAL A 222 -5.78 -9.09 1.93
CA VAL A 222 -4.88 -9.32 0.81
C VAL A 222 -3.56 -9.83 1.33
N ALA A 223 -3.19 -11.04 0.88
CA ALA A 223 -1.86 -11.57 1.07
C ALA A 223 -0.91 -10.96 0.02
N VAL A 224 0.10 -10.26 0.50
CA VAL A 224 1.23 -9.76 -0.26
C VAL A 224 2.36 -10.77 -0.10
N PRO A 225 2.73 -11.53 -1.15
CA PRO A 225 3.78 -12.52 -1.03
C PRO A 225 5.13 -11.82 -0.79
N ALA A 226 6.04 -12.48 -0.06
CA ALA A 226 7.39 -11.97 0.21
C ALA A 226 8.11 -11.52 -1.08
N SER A 227 7.90 -12.25 -2.18
CA SER A 227 8.44 -11.93 -3.51
C SER A 227 8.01 -10.60 -4.12
N SER A 228 7.05 -9.89 -3.49
CA SER A 228 6.66 -8.55 -3.90
C SER A 228 7.61 -7.46 -3.41
N PHE A 229 8.47 -7.75 -2.41
CA PHE A 229 9.40 -6.78 -1.86
C PHE A 229 10.67 -6.70 -2.70
N ALA A 230 10.98 -5.47 -3.11
CA ALA A 230 12.22 -5.05 -3.76
C ALA A 230 12.81 -3.87 -2.98
N LEU A 231 14.03 -4.02 -2.47
CA LEU A 231 14.75 -2.95 -1.75
C LEU A 231 13.94 -2.33 -0.59
N GLY A 232 13.27 -3.16 0.21
CA GLY A 232 12.46 -2.70 1.34
C GLY A 232 11.08 -2.15 0.98
N THR A 233 10.66 -2.20 -0.28
CA THR A 233 9.37 -1.66 -0.72
C THR A 233 8.61 -2.62 -1.64
N THR A 234 7.29 -2.50 -1.69
CA THR A 234 6.48 -3.16 -2.71
C THR A 234 6.11 -2.17 -3.81
N PRO A 235 6.36 -2.47 -5.10
CA PRO A 235 5.82 -1.67 -6.19
C PRO A 235 4.28 -1.63 -6.14
N PRO A 236 3.64 -0.49 -6.45
CA PRO A 236 2.19 -0.36 -6.38
C PRO A 236 1.45 -1.13 -7.47
N THR A 237 2.13 -1.75 -8.43
CA THR A 237 1.54 -2.50 -9.55
C THR A 237 1.65 -4.02 -9.40
N THR A 238 2.45 -4.51 -8.46
CA THR A 238 2.68 -5.96 -8.26
C THR A 238 1.76 -6.55 -7.20
N LEU A 239 0.99 -5.73 -6.50
CA LEU A 239 0.06 -6.16 -5.46
C LEU A 239 -1.32 -6.43 -6.06
N ALA A 240 -1.99 -7.46 -5.55
CA ALA A 240 -3.44 -7.45 -5.56
C ALA A 240 -3.89 -6.25 -4.71
N TYR A 241 -4.79 -5.42 -5.23
CA TYR A 241 -5.26 -4.26 -4.47
C TYR A 241 -6.28 -4.69 -3.43
N PRO A 242 -6.13 -4.31 -2.15
CA PRO A 242 -7.15 -4.58 -1.18
C PRO A 242 -8.42 -3.82 -1.52
N VAL A 243 -9.53 -4.51 -1.26
CA VAL A 243 -10.87 -4.04 -1.52
C VAL A 243 -11.59 -3.90 -0.20
N PHE A 244 -12.30 -2.79 -0.03
CA PHE A 244 -13.29 -2.64 1.03
C PHE A 244 -14.68 -2.59 0.39
N THR A 245 -15.61 -3.42 0.88
CA THR A 245 -16.97 -3.49 0.38
C THR A 245 -17.94 -3.24 1.53
N PHE A 246 -18.84 -2.26 1.38
CA PHE A 246 -19.93 -2.05 2.32
C PHE A 246 -20.88 -3.24 2.37
N ALA A 247 -21.45 -3.52 3.54
CA ALA A 247 -22.42 -4.61 3.71
C ALA A 247 -23.77 -4.31 3.04
N ALA A 248 -24.09 -3.02 2.88
CA ALA A 248 -25.27 -2.54 2.19
C ALA A 248 -24.89 -1.50 1.15
N THR A 249 -25.78 -1.25 0.20
CA THR A 249 -25.65 -0.13 -0.74
C THR A 249 -27.03 0.48 -0.92
N PRO A 250 -27.20 1.81 -0.71
CA PRO A 250 -26.15 2.77 -0.39
C PRO A 250 -25.71 2.75 1.08
N THR A 251 -24.48 3.18 1.32
CA THR A 251 -23.90 3.46 2.63
C THR A 251 -23.17 4.80 2.55
N VAL A 252 -23.27 5.61 3.62
CA VAL A 252 -22.61 6.92 3.67
C VAL A 252 -21.08 6.77 3.62
N PRO A 253 -20.34 7.76 3.09
CA PRO A 253 -18.90 7.71 2.96
C PRO A 253 -18.16 7.39 4.27
N THR A 254 -17.16 6.53 4.20
CA THR A 254 -16.40 6.05 5.37
C THR A 254 -14.90 6.11 5.10
N ASP A 255 -14.11 6.58 6.04
CA ASP A 255 -12.65 6.50 5.92
C ASP A 255 -12.16 5.09 6.23
N VAL A 256 -11.29 4.58 5.37
CA VAL A 256 -10.72 3.24 5.49
C VAL A 256 -9.22 3.35 5.31
N TYR A 257 -8.48 2.73 6.23
CA TYR A 257 -7.02 2.69 6.23
C TYR A 257 -6.54 1.24 6.17
N TRP A 258 -5.32 1.00 5.66
CA TRP A 258 -4.79 -0.35 5.50
C TRP A 258 -3.56 -0.59 6.37
N ARG A 259 -3.71 -1.55 7.28
CA ARG A 259 -2.65 -2.06 8.14
C ARG A 259 -1.92 -3.21 7.46
N ALA A 260 -0.60 -3.12 7.42
CA ALA A 260 0.29 -4.20 7.00
C ALA A 260 0.82 -4.95 8.23
N ILE A 261 0.72 -6.28 8.25
CA ILE A 261 1.32 -7.14 9.28
C ILE A 261 1.98 -8.34 8.60
N GLU A 262 3.19 -8.72 9.00
CA GLU A 262 3.78 -9.97 8.53
C GLU A 262 2.89 -11.17 8.88
N THR A 263 2.63 -12.02 7.88
CA THR A 263 1.69 -13.13 8.02
C THR A 263 2.28 -14.22 8.92
N ALA A 264 1.56 -14.54 10.00
CA ALA A 264 1.88 -15.67 10.87
C ALA A 264 1.66 -17.03 10.15
N PRO A 265 2.38 -18.10 10.53
CA PRO A 265 3.38 -18.19 11.60
C PRO A 265 4.82 -17.85 11.16
N ALA A 266 5.05 -17.56 9.86
CA ALA A 266 6.40 -17.39 9.30
C ALA A 266 6.98 -15.97 9.46
N GLY A 267 6.14 -14.99 9.83
CA GLY A 267 6.51 -13.61 10.12
C GLY A 267 7.16 -13.42 11.49
N ASP A 268 7.94 -12.36 11.63
CA ASP A 268 8.58 -11.91 12.88
C ASP A 268 7.70 -10.91 13.66
N GLY A 269 6.46 -10.66 13.20
CA GLY A 269 5.48 -9.80 13.86
C GLY A 269 5.61 -8.32 13.50
N VAL A 270 6.37 -7.96 12.46
CA VAL A 270 6.49 -6.59 11.99
C VAL A 270 5.14 -6.09 11.47
N SER A 271 4.78 -4.87 11.83
CA SER A 271 3.47 -4.27 11.55
C SER A 271 3.59 -2.78 11.27
N SER A 272 2.61 -2.21 10.56
CA SER A 272 2.41 -0.76 10.50
C SER A 272 1.76 -0.18 11.75
N LEU A 273 1.15 -1.01 12.60
CA LEU A 273 0.72 -0.63 13.93
C LEU A 273 1.93 -0.44 14.83
N ARG A 274 2.21 0.81 15.18
CA ARG A 274 3.31 1.16 16.09
C ARG A 274 2.83 1.14 17.54
N ALA A 275 3.78 1.01 18.48
CA ALA A 275 3.48 0.98 19.92
C ALA A 275 2.70 2.21 20.39
N THR A 276 2.99 3.37 19.81
CA THR A 276 2.16 4.57 19.93
C THR A 276 1.24 4.63 18.70
N SER A 277 -0.05 4.28 18.87
CA SER A 277 -1.00 4.17 17.74
C SER A 277 -1.01 5.40 16.83
N ALA A 278 -0.95 6.61 17.39
CA ALA A 278 -0.96 7.86 16.64
C ALA A 278 0.29 8.11 15.77
N SER A 279 1.39 7.39 16.00
CA SER A 279 2.59 7.46 15.14
C SER A 279 2.56 6.43 14.01
N SER A 280 1.56 5.55 13.95
CA SER A 280 1.40 4.58 12.85
C SER A 280 1.22 5.32 11.52
N VAL A 281 1.71 4.71 10.44
CA VAL A 281 1.53 5.22 9.09
C VAL A 281 0.78 4.16 8.30
N GLU A 282 -0.53 4.39 8.17
CA GLU A 282 -1.45 3.47 7.52
C GLU A 282 -2.20 4.24 6.45
N GLY A 283 -1.83 4.04 5.18
CA GLY A 283 -2.44 4.71 4.05
C GLY A 283 -3.93 4.43 4.01
N GLY A 284 -4.72 5.47 3.74
CA GLY A 284 -6.17 5.37 3.72
C GLY A 284 -6.83 6.25 2.68
N VAL A 285 -8.04 5.88 2.30
CA VAL A 285 -8.91 6.65 1.39
C VAL A 285 -10.31 6.74 1.96
N LYS A 286 -11.09 7.68 1.43
CA LYS A 286 -12.52 7.65 1.63
C LYS A 286 -13.15 6.59 0.74
N VAL A 287 -13.97 5.70 1.29
CA VAL A 287 -14.75 4.73 0.53
C VAL A 287 -16.19 5.20 0.43
N VAL A 288 -16.77 5.13 -0.78
CA VAL A 288 -18.14 5.58 -1.06
C VAL A 288 -18.94 4.51 -1.78
N SER A 289 -20.26 4.42 -1.54
CA SER A 289 -21.12 3.64 -2.43
C SER A 289 -21.17 4.29 -3.80
N GLY A 290 -20.97 3.50 -4.86
CA GLY A 290 -20.96 3.99 -6.24
C GLY A 290 -22.04 3.34 -7.10
N ARG A 291 -22.43 4.01 -8.19
CA ARG A 291 -23.24 3.43 -9.27
C ARG A 291 -23.00 4.15 -10.60
N ILE A 292 -23.23 3.47 -11.71
CA ILE A 292 -23.44 4.15 -13.00
C ILE A 292 -24.94 4.29 -13.24
N ARG A 293 -25.42 5.51 -13.47
CA ARG A 293 -26.81 5.82 -13.80
C ARG A 293 -26.94 6.14 -15.29
N LEU A 294 -27.93 5.52 -15.94
CA LEU A 294 -28.35 5.82 -17.30
C LEU A 294 -29.88 6.07 -17.30
N PRO A 295 -30.36 7.28 -17.62
CA PRO A 295 -31.79 7.56 -17.72
C PRO A 295 -32.35 7.17 -19.10
N ASN A 296 -33.67 6.91 -19.15
CA ASN A 296 -34.38 6.75 -20.41
C ASN A 296 -34.30 8.04 -21.24
N ALA A 297 -34.34 7.90 -22.56
CA ALA A 297 -34.33 9.03 -23.48
C ALA A 297 -35.41 8.89 -24.55
N TYR A 298 -35.96 10.04 -24.96
CA TYR A 298 -37.05 10.14 -25.91
C TYR A 298 -36.73 11.26 -26.90
N GLY A 299 -36.88 11.01 -28.20
CA GLY A 299 -36.60 12.02 -29.22
C GLY A 299 -37.25 11.72 -30.55
N SER A 300 -37.02 12.60 -31.52
CA SER A 300 -37.40 12.41 -32.92
C SER A 300 -36.63 11.24 -33.53
N GLU A 301 -37.23 10.53 -34.48
CA GLU A 301 -36.53 9.55 -35.31
C GLU A 301 -35.54 10.20 -36.30
N ARG A 302 -35.67 11.51 -36.54
CA ARG A 302 -34.87 12.28 -37.51
C ARG A 302 -33.63 12.94 -36.90
N LEU A 303 -33.52 12.94 -35.58
CA LEU A 303 -32.42 13.58 -34.87
C LEU A 303 -31.66 12.54 -34.05
N GLY A 304 -30.37 12.79 -33.82
CA GLY A 304 -29.59 11.98 -32.89
C GLY A 304 -30.18 12.05 -31.48
N LEU A 305 -30.20 10.91 -30.78
CA LEU A 305 -30.77 10.78 -29.43
C LEU A 305 -29.64 10.73 -28.39
N PRO A 306 -29.37 11.82 -27.65
CA PRO A 306 -28.38 11.82 -26.58
C PRO A 306 -28.92 11.12 -25.32
N MET A 307 -28.08 10.26 -24.74
CA MET A 307 -28.27 9.59 -23.47
C MET A 307 -27.07 9.88 -22.56
N ALA A 308 -27.29 10.64 -21.49
CA ALA A 308 -26.24 10.99 -20.55
C ALA A 308 -26.07 9.89 -19.48
N ALA A 309 -24.96 9.16 -19.56
CA ALA A 309 -24.52 8.25 -18.52
C ALA A 309 -23.70 9.02 -17.47
N THR A 310 -23.96 8.77 -16.18
CA THR A 310 -23.18 9.39 -15.09
C THR A 310 -22.68 8.35 -14.09
N VAL A 311 -21.42 8.44 -13.68
CA VAL A 311 -20.95 7.78 -12.46
C VAL A 311 -21.35 8.65 -11.28
N GLN A 312 -21.97 8.03 -10.27
CA GLN A 312 -22.45 8.70 -9.08
C GLN A 312 -21.89 8.05 -7.83
N TYR A 313 -21.70 8.84 -6.78
CA TYR A 313 -21.47 8.35 -5.43
C TYR A 313 -22.58 8.79 -4.49
N PHE A 314 -22.77 8.04 -3.41
CA PHE A 314 -23.68 8.40 -2.32
C PHE A 314 -22.93 9.27 -1.31
N ASP A 315 -23.38 10.51 -1.13
CA ASP A 315 -22.71 11.50 -0.29
C ASP A 315 -23.08 11.36 1.21
N ALA A 316 -22.44 12.17 2.05
CA ALA A 316 -22.71 12.20 3.49
C ALA A 316 -24.11 12.75 3.85
N LEU A 317 -24.78 13.42 2.91
CA LEU A 317 -26.13 13.96 3.06
C LEU A 317 -27.20 12.97 2.56
N SER A 318 -26.82 11.73 2.25
CA SER A 318 -27.70 10.67 1.74
C SER A 318 -28.30 10.95 0.35
N HIS A 319 -27.55 11.63 -0.51
CA HIS A 319 -27.90 11.87 -1.91
C HIS A 319 -26.95 11.19 -2.88
N TRP A 320 -27.47 10.81 -4.05
CA TRP A 320 -26.64 10.41 -5.19
C TRP A 320 -26.20 11.64 -5.97
N VAL A 321 -24.90 11.86 -6.03
CA VAL A 321 -24.29 13.01 -6.72
C VAL A 321 -23.32 12.52 -7.78
N THR A 322 -23.18 13.28 -8.88
CA THR A 322 -22.24 12.95 -9.95
C THR A 322 -20.81 13.04 -9.45
N SER A 323 -20.00 12.03 -9.79
CA SER A 323 -18.61 11.95 -9.38
C SER A 323 -17.71 12.86 -10.22
N GLY A 324 -17.73 14.16 -9.93
CA GLY A 324 -17.05 15.19 -10.73
C GLY A 324 -15.52 15.07 -10.81
N THR A 325 -14.90 14.26 -9.94
CA THR A 325 -13.45 13.98 -9.94
C THR A 325 -13.10 12.65 -10.58
N ASP A 326 -14.09 11.85 -10.98
CA ASP A 326 -13.86 10.56 -11.63
C ASP A 326 -13.63 10.75 -13.14
N SER A 327 -12.40 10.54 -13.57
CA SER A 327 -12.06 10.43 -14.99
C SER A 327 -11.30 9.14 -15.30
N ALA A 328 -11.50 8.11 -14.46
CA ALA A 328 -10.77 6.84 -14.49
C ALA A 328 -11.70 5.65 -14.74
N THR A 329 -12.98 5.75 -14.33
CA THR A 329 -13.94 4.67 -14.54
C THR A 329 -14.17 4.44 -16.03
N ALA A 330 -13.84 3.23 -16.49
CA ALA A 330 -14.18 2.76 -17.83
C ALA A 330 -15.54 2.06 -17.85
N PHE A 331 -16.18 2.04 -19.02
CA PHE A 331 -17.42 1.31 -19.27
C PHE A 331 -17.43 0.73 -20.69
N ALA A 332 -18.38 -0.16 -20.98
CA ALA A 332 -18.69 -0.56 -22.33
C ALA A 332 -20.18 -0.38 -22.62
N ILE A 333 -20.55 -0.34 -23.90
CA ILE A 333 -21.95 -0.32 -24.33
C ILE A 333 -22.26 -1.71 -24.87
N ALA A 334 -23.25 -2.38 -24.27
CA ALA A 334 -23.71 -3.66 -24.77
C ALA A 334 -24.52 -3.50 -26.06
N THR A 335 -24.64 -4.57 -26.83
CA THR A 335 -25.51 -4.60 -28.01
C THR A 335 -26.95 -4.22 -27.62
N PRO A 336 -27.56 -3.19 -28.26
CA PRO A 336 -28.93 -2.80 -27.98
C PRO A 336 -29.94 -3.94 -28.16
N VAL A 337 -30.97 -3.99 -27.33
CA VAL A 337 -32.08 -4.93 -27.50
C VAL A 337 -33.27 -4.18 -28.08
N ILE A 338 -33.69 -4.52 -29.31
CA ILE A 338 -34.88 -3.91 -29.91
C ILE A 338 -36.13 -4.44 -29.21
N ILE A 339 -36.98 -3.53 -28.74
CA ILE A 339 -38.19 -3.87 -27.99
C ILE A 339 -39.47 -3.54 -28.78
N LYS A 340 -39.43 -2.53 -29.66
CA LYS A 340 -40.63 -2.06 -30.37
C LYS A 340 -40.30 -1.38 -31.70
N GLY A 341 -41.20 -1.56 -32.67
CA GLY A 341 -41.23 -0.83 -33.94
C GLY A 341 -40.33 -1.45 -35.02
N PRO A 342 -40.28 -0.86 -36.23
CA PRO A 342 -39.42 -1.30 -37.34
C PRO A 342 -37.91 -1.02 -37.12
N LEU A 343 -37.50 -0.69 -35.89
CA LEU A 343 -36.10 -0.41 -35.54
C LEU A 343 -35.24 -1.67 -35.69
N VAL A 344 -34.06 -1.54 -36.30
CA VAL A 344 -33.06 -2.61 -36.38
C VAL A 344 -31.71 -2.15 -35.81
N LEU A 345 -30.84 -3.09 -35.47
CA LEU A 345 -29.51 -2.79 -34.93
C LEU A 345 -28.68 -1.86 -35.81
N ALA A 346 -28.80 -1.97 -37.14
CA ALA A 346 -28.10 -1.09 -38.09
C ALA A 346 -28.55 0.39 -38.00
N ASN A 347 -29.70 0.68 -37.38
CA ASN A 347 -30.14 2.05 -37.10
C ASN A 347 -29.51 2.62 -35.82
N LEU A 348 -28.82 1.80 -35.02
CA LEU A 348 -28.31 2.14 -33.70
C LEU A 348 -26.78 2.08 -33.68
N THR A 349 -26.16 3.09 -34.28
CA THR A 349 -24.72 3.30 -34.16
C THR A 349 -24.47 4.33 -33.06
N PRO A 350 -23.79 3.96 -31.96
CA PRO A 350 -23.49 4.91 -30.91
C PRO A 350 -22.22 5.70 -31.28
N THR A 351 -22.30 7.01 -31.17
CA THR A 351 -21.14 7.86 -30.96
C THR A 351 -21.09 8.28 -29.50
N VAL A 352 -19.92 8.64 -29.01
CA VAL A 352 -19.77 9.22 -27.66
C VAL A 352 -19.28 10.65 -27.80
N SER A 353 -19.74 11.51 -26.90
CA SER A 353 -19.32 12.91 -26.88
C SER A 353 -17.80 13.04 -26.85
N ALA A 354 -17.26 13.89 -27.74
CA ALA A 354 -15.88 14.33 -27.65
C ALA A 354 -15.71 15.14 -26.37
N ASP A 355 -14.86 14.68 -25.46
CA ASP A 355 -14.51 15.35 -24.23
C ASP A 355 -12.99 15.45 -24.10
N THR A 356 -12.53 16.24 -23.13
CA THR A 356 -11.09 16.48 -22.90
C THR A 356 -10.38 15.27 -22.29
N CYS A 357 -11.13 14.24 -21.88
CA CYS A 357 -10.58 13.00 -21.35
C CYS A 357 -10.40 12.04 -22.54
N ALA A 358 -9.16 11.78 -22.96
CA ALA A 358 -8.77 11.24 -24.27
C ALA A 358 -9.32 9.84 -24.70
N SER A 359 -10.29 9.25 -23.98
CA SER A 359 -10.85 7.93 -24.27
C SER A 359 -12.38 7.95 -24.45
N SER A 360 -12.84 7.28 -25.50
CA SER A 360 -14.27 7.12 -25.84
C SER A 360 -15.06 6.29 -24.81
N VAL A 361 -14.37 5.44 -24.05
CA VAL A 361 -14.98 4.46 -23.12
C VAL A 361 -14.63 4.70 -21.66
N VAL A 362 -14.19 5.92 -21.33
CA VAL A 362 -13.92 6.36 -19.96
C VAL A 362 -14.79 7.58 -19.67
N PHE A 363 -15.36 7.64 -18.47
CA PHE A 363 -16.10 8.81 -18.02
C PHE A 363 -15.17 10.02 -17.90
N CYS A 364 -15.67 11.22 -18.20
CA CYS A 364 -14.94 12.45 -17.97
C CYS A 364 -15.68 13.26 -16.90
N LYS A 365 -15.05 13.44 -15.74
CA LYS A 365 -15.67 14.07 -14.56
C LYS A 365 -17.02 13.45 -14.20
N GLY A 366 -17.09 12.12 -14.27
CA GLY A 366 -18.27 11.33 -13.95
C GLY A 366 -19.39 11.41 -14.99
N LEU A 367 -19.17 11.98 -16.18
CA LEU A 367 -20.18 12.13 -17.23
C LEU A 367 -19.67 11.57 -18.56
N LYS A 368 -20.55 10.89 -19.30
CA LYS A 368 -20.37 10.59 -20.72
C LYS A 368 -21.72 10.64 -21.43
N THR A 369 -21.79 11.28 -22.60
CA THR A 369 -23.02 11.27 -23.40
C THR A 369 -22.87 10.31 -24.56
N ILE A 370 -23.76 9.31 -24.62
CA ILE A 370 -23.90 8.39 -25.74
C ILE A 370 -24.91 9.02 -26.69
N ILE A 371 -24.53 9.28 -27.93
CA ILE A 371 -25.40 9.86 -28.95
C ILE A 371 -25.69 8.76 -29.96
N TRP A 372 -26.94 8.33 -30.00
CA TRP A 372 -27.41 7.42 -31.04
C TRP A 372 -27.73 8.22 -32.28
N ASP A 373 -27.26 7.77 -33.44
CA ASP A 373 -27.59 8.40 -34.72
C ASP A 373 -29.10 8.48 -34.96
N SER A 374 -29.52 9.33 -35.89
CA SER A 374 -30.91 9.41 -36.32
C SER A 374 -31.36 8.04 -36.84
N ALA A 375 -32.26 7.39 -36.12
CA ALA A 375 -32.72 6.05 -36.47
C ALA A 375 -33.47 6.02 -37.82
N ASN A 376 -34.05 7.14 -38.24
CA ASN A 376 -34.93 7.31 -39.41
C ASN A 376 -36.18 6.41 -39.40
N VAL A 377 -36.41 5.70 -38.31
CA VAL A 377 -37.56 4.85 -38.06
C VAL A 377 -38.00 5.00 -36.60
N SER A 378 -39.31 4.95 -36.37
CA SER A 378 -39.85 4.97 -35.00
C SER A 378 -39.61 3.63 -34.31
N GLY A 379 -39.33 3.64 -33.01
CA GLY A 379 -39.15 2.42 -32.25
C GLY A 379 -38.43 2.62 -30.94
N SER A 380 -38.36 1.57 -30.13
CA SER A 380 -37.67 1.56 -28.85
C SER A 380 -36.63 0.46 -28.80
N ALA A 381 -35.48 0.76 -28.20
CA ALA A 381 -34.48 -0.21 -27.81
C ALA A 381 -34.07 -0.01 -26.36
N ASP A 382 -33.76 -1.10 -25.67
CA ASP A 382 -33.16 -1.07 -24.36
C ASP A 382 -31.63 -1.07 -24.51
N ILE A 383 -30.99 -0.09 -23.90
CA ILE A 383 -29.57 0.22 -23.96
C ILE A 383 -28.93 -0.11 -22.61
N THR A 384 -27.90 -0.93 -22.60
CA THR A 384 -27.17 -1.30 -21.37
C THR A 384 -25.75 -0.75 -21.42
N VAL A 385 -25.37 -0.03 -20.37
CA VAL A 385 -23.97 0.36 -20.14
C VAL A 385 -23.36 -0.68 -19.20
N THR A 386 -22.44 -1.50 -19.73
CA THR A 386 -21.69 -2.49 -18.95
C THR A 386 -20.76 -1.76 -17.99
N ALA A 387 -21.14 -1.81 -16.71
CA ALA A 387 -20.44 -1.18 -15.61
C ALA A 387 -19.43 -2.16 -14.97
N PRO A 388 -18.34 -1.67 -14.37
CA PRO A 388 -17.58 -2.46 -13.40
C PRO A 388 -18.50 -2.96 -12.27
N SER A 389 -18.20 -4.15 -11.73
CA SER A 389 -19.07 -4.80 -10.73
C SER A 389 -19.30 -3.95 -9.48
N TRP A 390 -18.31 -3.16 -9.05
CA TRP A 390 -18.40 -2.23 -7.93
C TRP A 390 -19.25 -0.97 -8.20
N LEU A 391 -19.81 -0.83 -9.41
CA LEU A 391 -20.74 0.24 -9.80
C LEU A 391 -22.10 -0.31 -10.26
N HIS A 392 -22.35 -1.61 -10.04
CA HIS A 392 -23.68 -2.19 -10.20
C HIS A 392 -24.65 -1.66 -9.15
N TYR A 393 -25.94 -1.57 -9.52
CA TYR A 393 -26.98 -1.09 -8.61
C TYR A 393 -28.29 -1.85 -8.85
N PRO A 394 -29.12 -2.08 -7.80
CA PRO A 394 -30.44 -2.70 -7.93
C PRO A 394 -31.44 -1.74 -8.60
N TRP A 395 -31.40 -1.65 -9.94
CA TRP A 395 -32.25 -0.73 -10.72
C TRP A 395 -33.71 -1.16 -10.79
N THR A 396 -33.96 -2.43 -11.06
CA THR A 396 -35.30 -2.99 -11.34
C THR A 396 -35.64 -4.21 -10.48
N SER A 397 -34.64 -4.79 -9.83
CA SER A 397 -34.76 -5.93 -8.92
C SER A 397 -33.83 -5.74 -7.72
N THR A 398 -33.84 -6.70 -6.79
CA THR A 398 -32.92 -6.70 -5.64
C THR A 398 -31.48 -7.05 -6.04
N THR A 399 -31.24 -7.54 -7.25
CA THR A 399 -29.89 -7.90 -7.73
C THR A 399 -29.21 -6.69 -8.35
N ALA A 400 -28.00 -6.37 -7.87
CA ALA A 400 -27.19 -5.31 -8.43
C ALA A 400 -26.71 -5.66 -9.84
N THR A 401 -27.05 -4.82 -10.82
CA THR A 401 -26.73 -5.03 -12.23
C THR A 401 -26.22 -3.75 -12.89
N SER A 402 -25.66 -3.90 -14.09
CA SER A 402 -25.38 -2.77 -14.99
C SER A 402 -26.68 -2.02 -15.32
N PRO A 403 -26.64 -0.68 -15.47
CA PRO A 403 -27.83 0.10 -15.81
C PRO A 403 -28.33 -0.20 -17.22
N THR A 404 -29.64 -0.39 -17.35
CA THR A 404 -30.34 -0.48 -18.64
C THR A 404 -31.38 0.63 -18.72
N ALA A 405 -31.42 1.33 -19.85
CA ALA A 405 -32.37 2.41 -20.11
C ALA A 405 -32.97 2.30 -21.50
N ARG A 406 -34.21 2.77 -21.64
CA ARG A 406 -34.94 2.77 -22.89
C ARG A 406 -34.64 4.01 -23.72
N ALA A 407 -34.13 3.81 -24.93
CA ALA A 407 -34.06 4.79 -25.99
C ALA A 407 -35.34 4.68 -26.84
N THR A 408 -36.08 5.77 -27.04
CA THR A 408 -37.23 5.77 -27.96
C THR A 408 -37.20 6.89 -28.97
N PHE A 409 -37.41 6.51 -30.22
CA PHE A 409 -37.44 7.36 -31.41
C PHE A 409 -38.88 7.50 -31.91
N GLY A 410 -39.37 8.73 -32.07
CA GLY A 410 -40.62 9.04 -32.78
C GLY A 410 -41.93 8.88 -31.99
N ILE A 411 -41.95 9.01 -30.65
CA ILE A 411 -43.21 8.89 -29.86
C ILE A 411 -44.13 10.11 -30.00
N TYR A 412 -43.58 11.33 -30.00
CA TYR A 412 -44.39 12.56 -29.93
C TYR A 412 -44.52 13.22 -31.30
N LYS A 413 -45.69 13.07 -31.93
CA LYS A 413 -46.12 13.92 -33.05
C LYS A 413 -46.58 15.29 -32.50
N SER A 414 -45.65 16.09 -32.00
CA SER A 414 -45.93 17.46 -31.55
C SER A 414 -45.57 18.48 -32.65
N PRO A 415 -46.45 19.44 -32.99
CA PRO A 415 -46.18 20.49 -33.99
C PRO A 415 -44.92 21.33 -33.70
N LEU A 416 -44.49 21.40 -32.44
CA LEU A 416 -43.32 22.17 -32.00
C LEU A 416 -41.98 21.50 -32.37
N ILE A 417 -41.94 20.16 -32.47
CA ILE A 417 -40.73 19.42 -32.85
C ILE A 417 -40.44 19.64 -34.35
N TYR A 418 -41.48 19.63 -35.19
CA TYR A 418 -41.37 19.85 -36.63
C TYR A 418 -40.93 21.27 -37.03
N ARG A 419 -41.19 22.29 -36.18
CA ARG A 419 -40.69 23.66 -36.43
C ARG A 419 -39.17 23.81 -36.28
N ARG A 420 -38.51 22.90 -35.55
CA ARG A 420 -37.04 22.85 -35.44
C ARG A 420 -36.38 22.01 -36.52
N GLU A 421 -37.11 21.11 -37.16
CA GLU A 421 -36.63 20.22 -38.23
C GLU A 421 -36.79 20.81 -39.65
N ASN A 422 -37.37 22.02 -39.76
CA ASN A 422 -37.65 22.72 -41.02
C ASN A 422 -36.69 23.90 -41.33
N TYR A 423 -35.51 23.94 -40.70
CA TYR A 423 -34.47 24.94 -40.98
C TYR A 423 -33.11 24.30 -41.18
#